data_AF-E2BID6-F1
#
_entry.id   AF-E2BID6-F1
#
_cell.length_a   1.000
_cell.length_b   1.000
_cell.length_c   1.000
_cell.angle_alpha   90.00
_cell.angle_beta   90.00
_cell.angle_gamma   90.00
#
_symmetry.space_group_name_H-M   'P 1'
#
loop_
_entity.id
_entity.type
_entity.pdbx_description
1 polymer ?
#
loop_
_entity_poly.entity_id
_entity_poly.type
_entity_poly.pdbx_seq_one_letter_code
_entity_poly.pdbx_strand_id
1 'polypeptide(L)'
;MIGSAKGTQYEAYCRRIEDLFYENLDEIKLVRDDILDVTKSTWLECMQKFRDSIMELENMVKTLIDCIFVEVQNVEEGIETIYALQRFKHRESLRDTLSMKWVQIWKIFGEEIKSCNNSITLHEACHPLFQCHMKDANLLCVTRYLEQLFLMMIDASDWIGDCAAEK
;
A
#
# COMPACT_ATOMS: atom_id res chain seq x y z
N MET A 1 -10.11 -9.27 4.56
CA MET A 1 -9.21 -10.42 4.43
C MET A 1 -8.08 -9.96 3.50
N ILE A 2 -6.82 -10.11 3.90
CA ILE A 2 -5.67 -9.77 3.02
C ILE A 2 -5.48 -10.99 2.10
N GLY A 3 -5.68 -10.81 0.79
CA GLY A 3 -5.77 -11.90 -0.19
C GLY A 3 -4.46 -12.62 -0.54
N SER A 4 -3.34 -12.32 0.11
CA SER A 4 -2.02 -12.93 -0.21
C SER A 4 -1.85 -14.34 0.37
N ALA A 5 -0.89 -15.10 -0.16
CA ALA A 5 -0.49 -16.42 0.36
C ALA A 5 -0.04 -16.39 1.84
N LYS A 6 0.38 -15.23 2.34
CA LYS A 6 0.70 -14.98 3.76
C LYS A 6 -0.40 -14.20 4.50
N GLY A 7 -1.60 -14.11 3.92
CA GLY A 7 -2.74 -13.38 4.48
C GLY A 7 -3.05 -13.73 5.94
N THR A 8 -2.89 -15.01 6.32
CA THR A 8 -3.08 -15.47 7.72
C THR A 8 -2.02 -14.92 8.68
N GLN A 9 -0.78 -14.76 8.22
CA GLN A 9 0.31 -14.18 9.01
C GLN A 9 0.10 -12.68 9.19
N TYR A 10 -0.30 -11.98 8.11
CA TYR A 10 -0.60 -10.56 8.17
C TYR A 10 -1.83 -10.29 9.04
N GLU A 11 -2.85 -11.14 8.99
CA GLU A 11 -4.01 -11.04 9.88
C GLU A 11 -3.63 -11.26 11.35
N ALA A 12 -2.78 -12.24 11.65
CA ALA A 12 -2.25 -12.43 13.00
C ALA A 12 -1.44 -11.21 13.48
N TYR A 13 -0.66 -10.59 12.58
CA TYR A 13 0.08 -9.36 12.90
C TYR A 13 -0.86 -8.18 13.16
N CYS A 14 -1.92 -8.00 12.37
CA CYS A 14 -2.97 -7.01 12.63
C CYS A 14 -3.61 -7.22 13.99
N ARG A 15 -4.01 -8.46 14.33
CA ARG A 15 -4.61 -8.77 15.64
C ARG A 15 -3.67 -8.42 16.78
N ARG A 16 -2.37 -8.70 16.63
CA ARG A 16 -1.37 -8.30 17.63
C ARG A 16 -1.31 -6.80 17.83
N ILE A 17 -1.40 -6.01 16.75
CA ILE A 17 -1.45 -4.53 16.85
C ILE A 17 -2.72 -4.09 17.58
N GLU A 18 -3.86 -4.72 17.28
CA GLU A 18 -5.15 -4.44 17.94
C GLU A 18 -5.10 -4.80 19.44
N ASP A 19 -4.56 -5.96 19.79
CA ASP A 19 -4.41 -6.41 21.18
C ASP A 19 -3.57 -5.41 21.99
N LEU A 20 -2.40 -5.03 21.47
CA LEU A 20 -1.53 -4.02 22.10
C LEU A 20 -2.24 -2.67 22.23
N PHE A 21 -3.03 -2.26 21.23
CA PHE A 21 -3.81 -1.02 21.33
C PHE A 21 -4.81 -1.08 22.49
N TYR A 22 -5.54 -2.19 22.64
CA TYR A 22 -6.50 -2.35 23.74
C TYR A 22 -5.82 -2.41 25.11
N GLU A 23 -4.68 -3.08 25.23
CA GLU A 23 -3.87 -3.09 26.46
C GLU A 23 -3.46 -1.67 26.87
N ASN A 24 -2.87 -0.90 25.95
CA ASN A 24 -2.48 0.49 26.20
C ASN A 24 -3.68 1.39 26.54
N LEU A 25 -4.83 1.14 25.92
CA LEU A 25 -6.05 1.89 26.18
C LEU A 25 -6.61 1.58 27.58
N ASP A 26 -6.57 0.32 28.00
CA ASP A 26 -7.06 -0.10 29.31
C ASP A 26 -6.19 0.45 30.45
N GLU A 27 -4.87 0.56 30.26
CA GLU A 27 -3.98 1.24 31.20
C GLU A 27 -4.38 2.71 31.42
N ILE A 28 -4.72 3.45 30.37
CA ILE A 28 -5.22 4.83 30.48
C ILE A 28 -6.56 4.89 31.22
N LYS A 29 -7.46 3.95 30.96
CA LYS A 29 -8.78 3.94 31.62
C LYS A 29 -8.68 3.78 33.13
N LEU A 30 -7.63 3.12 33.64
CA LEU A 30 -7.42 2.94 35.08
C LEU A 30 -7.09 4.25 35.81
N VAL A 31 -6.48 5.22 35.12
CA VAL A 31 -6.09 6.52 35.68
C VAL A 31 -7.08 7.64 35.36
N ARG A 32 -8.28 7.29 34.87
CA ARG A 32 -9.31 8.25 34.44
C ARG A 32 -9.77 9.21 35.53
N ASP A 33 -9.67 8.82 36.80
CA ASP A 33 -10.16 9.64 37.91
C ASP A 33 -9.22 10.83 38.19
N ASP A 34 -7.96 10.74 37.72
CA ASP A 34 -6.95 11.78 37.89
C ASP A 34 -6.91 12.78 36.71
N ILE A 35 -7.80 12.66 35.71
CA ILE A 35 -7.78 13.50 34.48
C ILE A 35 -7.83 15.00 34.77
N LEU A 36 -8.64 15.40 35.75
CA LEU A 36 -8.85 16.80 36.12
C LEU A 36 -8.02 17.22 37.34
N ASP A 37 -7.27 16.29 37.93
CA ASP A 37 -6.44 16.57 39.10
C ASP A 37 -5.08 17.13 38.67
N VAL A 38 -5.03 18.46 38.53
CA VAL A 38 -3.81 19.20 38.15
C VAL A 38 -2.69 19.13 39.20
N THR A 39 -2.95 18.57 40.39
CA THR A 39 -1.92 18.38 41.43
C THR A 39 -1.14 17.08 41.26
N LYS A 40 -1.69 16.11 40.51
CA LYS A 40 -1.06 14.84 40.20
C LYS A 40 -0.51 14.84 38.78
N SER A 41 0.76 14.49 38.62
CA SER A 41 1.37 14.30 37.29
C SER A 41 0.99 12.96 36.64
N THR A 42 0.35 12.05 37.36
CA THR A 42 0.05 10.67 36.94
C THR A 42 -0.69 10.61 35.60
N TRP A 43 -1.74 11.42 35.42
CA TRP A 43 -2.47 11.48 34.16
C TRP A 43 -1.58 11.93 33.00
N LEU A 44 -0.77 12.97 33.22
CA LEU A 44 0.13 13.49 32.19
C LEU A 44 1.19 12.46 31.79
N GLU A 45 1.78 11.77 32.77
CA GLU A 45 2.78 10.72 32.54
C GLU A 45 2.20 9.52 31.79
N CYS A 46 1.02 9.03 32.20
CA CYS A 46 0.33 7.95 31.52
C CYS A 46 -0.10 8.34 30.09
N MET A 47 -0.58 9.57 29.90
CA MET A 47 -0.96 10.07 28.57
C MET A 47 0.25 10.21 27.64
N GLN A 48 1.40 10.63 28.16
CA GLN A 48 2.64 10.68 27.39
C GLN A 48 3.05 9.27 26.93
N LYS A 49 3.09 8.30 27.85
CA LYS A 49 3.39 6.90 27.53
C LYS A 49 2.45 6.35 26.45
N PHE A 50 1.15 6.58 26.59
CA PHE A 50 0.19 6.14 25.59
C PHE A 50 0.45 6.75 24.21
N ARG A 51 0.79 8.04 24.12
CA ARG A 51 1.14 8.66 22.83
C ARG A 51 2.37 8.00 22.21
N ASP A 52 3.38 7.70 23.02
CA ASP A 52 4.59 7.00 22.56
C ASP A 52 4.23 5.59 22.06
N SER A 53 3.38 4.85 22.78
CA SER A 53 2.88 3.55 22.36
C SER A 53 2.03 3.60 21.09
N ILE A 54 1.19 4.63 20.90
CA ILE A 54 0.45 4.83 19.64
C ILE A 54 1.41 5.05 18.46
N MET A 55 2.50 5.80 18.67
CA MET A 55 3.53 5.99 17.65
C MET A 55 4.26 4.69 17.31
N GLU A 56 4.54 3.85 18.31
CA GLU A 56 5.11 2.51 18.08
C GLU A 56 4.15 1.61 17.28
N LEU A 57 2.87 1.58 17.63
CA LEU A 57 1.85 0.84 16.89
C LEU A 57 1.74 1.32 15.44
N GLU A 58 1.84 2.63 15.22
CA GLU A 58 1.85 3.19 13.87
C GLU A 58 3.08 2.73 13.06
N ASN A 59 4.25 2.63 13.69
CA ASN A 59 5.45 2.06 13.06
C ASN A 59 5.31 0.54 12.78
N MET A 60 4.61 -0.20 13.64
CA MET A 60 4.27 -1.60 13.36
C MET A 60 3.37 -1.71 12.12
N VAL A 61 2.35 -0.85 11.99
CA VAL A 61 1.50 -0.82 10.79
C VAL A 61 2.33 -0.47 9.53
N LYS A 62 3.25 0.48 9.60
CA LYS A 62 4.16 0.79 8.46
C LYS A 62 4.97 -0.44 8.05
N THR A 63 5.52 -1.15 9.03
CA THR A 63 6.28 -2.39 8.80
C THR A 63 5.41 -3.47 8.16
N LEU A 64 4.16 -3.62 8.61
CA LEU A 64 3.19 -4.51 7.99
C LEU A 64 2.95 -4.15 6.52
N ILE A 65 2.70 -2.87 6.22
CA ILE A 65 2.52 -2.38 4.86
C ILE A 65 3.76 -2.72 4.03
N ASP A 66 4.97 -2.46 4.54
CA ASP A 66 6.21 -2.82 3.86
C ASP A 66 6.30 -4.31 3.55
N CYS A 67 6.00 -5.17 4.51
CA CYS A 67 6.04 -6.62 4.34
C CYS A 67 5.03 -7.14 3.31
N ILE A 68 3.85 -6.53 3.19
CA ILE A 68 2.85 -6.90 2.18
C ILE A 68 3.37 -6.51 0.78
N PHE A 69 3.90 -5.29 0.65
CA PHE A 69 4.40 -4.78 -0.63
C PHE A 69 5.65 -5.48 -1.16
N VAL A 70 6.39 -6.21 -0.32
CA VAL A 70 7.49 -7.08 -0.79
C VAL A 70 6.99 -8.23 -1.68
N GLU A 71 5.73 -8.65 -1.52
CA GLU A 71 5.16 -9.76 -2.30
C GLU A 71 4.52 -9.32 -3.61
N VAL A 72 4.28 -8.01 -3.79
CA VAL A 72 3.59 -7.47 -4.97
C VAL A 72 4.53 -7.54 -6.17
N GLN A 73 4.13 -8.32 -7.19
CA GLN A 73 4.91 -8.45 -8.42
C GLN A 73 4.26 -7.73 -9.60
N ASN A 74 2.94 -7.61 -9.59
CA ASN A 74 2.17 -7.08 -10.72
C ASN A 74 1.46 -5.78 -10.34
N VAL A 75 1.16 -4.95 -11.34
CA VAL A 75 0.42 -3.69 -11.15
C VAL A 75 -0.95 -3.93 -10.51
N GLU A 76 -1.67 -4.95 -10.98
CA GLU A 76 -3.02 -5.30 -10.49
C GLU A 76 -3.02 -5.69 -9.01
N GLU A 77 -2.08 -6.55 -8.59
CA GLU A 77 -1.90 -6.94 -7.18
C GLU A 77 -1.56 -5.72 -6.30
N GLY A 78 -0.75 -4.80 -6.83
CA GLY A 78 -0.42 -3.56 -6.15
C GLY A 78 -1.65 -2.68 -5.92
N ILE A 79 -2.49 -2.52 -6.94
CA ILE A 79 -3.75 -1.78 -6.86
C ILE A 79 -4.68 -2.41 -5.83
N GLU A 80 -4.89 -3.73 -5.89
CA GLU A 80 -5.74 -4.46 -4.92
C GLU A 80 -5.23 -4.27 -3.49
N THR A 81 -3.91 -4.36 -3.30
CA THR A 81 -3.26 -4.17 -2.01
C THR A 81 -3.49 -2.76 -1.45
N ILE A 82 -3.38 -1.71 -2.28
CA ILE A 82 -3.66 -0.33 -1.87
C ILE A 82 -5.12 -0.19 -1.40
N TYR A 83 -6.07 -0.74 -2.16
CA TYR A 83 -7.49 -0.68 -1.77
C TYR A 83 -7.77 -1.44 -0.46
N ALA A 84 -7.14 -2.60 -0.25
CA ALA A 84 -7.28 -3.34 1.01
C ALA A 84 -6.77 -2.57 2.24
N LEU A 85 -5.78 -1.69 2.02
CA LEU A 85 -5.13 -0.85 3.03
C LEU A 85 -5.69 0.58 3.09
N GLN A 86 -6.67 0.92 2.25
CA GLN A 86 -7.21 2.29 2.14
C GLN A 86 -7.72 2.85 3.47
N ARG A 87 -8.19 1.98 4.38
CA ARG A 87 -8.61 2.35 5.75
C ARG A 87 -7.54 3.12 6.53
N PHE A 88 -6.26 2.93 6.22
CA PHE A 88 -5.14 3.58 6.89
C PHE A 88 -4.87 5.01 6.41
N LYS A 89 -5.53 5.46 5.32
CA LYS A 89 -5.30 6.80 4.73
C LYS A 89 -5.65 7.98 5.65
N HIS A 90 -6.42 7.75 6.69
CA HIS A 90 -6.85 8.80 7.62
C HIS A 90 -5.72 9.32 8.52
N ARG A 91 -4.65 8.53 8.70
CA ARG A 91 -3.45 8.97 9.43
C ARG A 91 -2.39 9.41 8.44
N GLU A 92 -1.88 10.63 8.59
CA GLU A 92 -0.91 11.27 7.68
C GLU A 92 0.36 10.43 7.49
N SER A 93 1.11 10.18 8.57
CA SER A 93 1.39 8.80 8.99
C SER A 93 1.59 7.73 7.91
N LEU A 94 0.50 7.01 7.78
CA LEU A 94 0.33 5.84 6.96
C LEU A 94 -0.05 6.21 5.52
N ARG A 95 -0.76 7.33 5.33
CA ARG A 95 -1.04 7.89 4.00
C ARG A 95 0.24 8.15 3.23
N ASP A 96 1.24 8.77 3.84
CA ASP A 96 2.53 9.05 3.20
C ASP A 96 3.25 7.74 2.83
N THR A 97 3.11 6.72 3.68
CA THR A 97 3.64 5.38 3.42
C THR A 97 2.95 4.75 2.21
N LEU A 98 1.61 4.80 2.15
CA LEU A 98 0.82 4.32 1.00
C LEU A 98 1.16 5.09 -0.28
N SER A 99 1.38 6.41 -0.21
CA SER A 99 1.82 7.22 -1.35
C SER A 99 3.18 6.79 -1.87
N MET A 100 4.13 6.48 -0.98
CA MET A 100 5.42 5.90 -1.39
C MET A 100 5.24 4.54 -2.06
N LYS A 101 4.32 3.69 -1.57
CA LYS A 101 4.00 2.40 -2.19
C LYS A 101 3.33 2.56 -3.55
N TRP A 102 2.48 3.56 -3.73
CA TRP A 102 1.90 3.88 -5.04
C TRP A 102 2.96 4.24 -6.07
N VAL A 103 3.99 5.01 -5.68
CA VAL A 103 5.15 5.27 -6.54
C VAL A 103 5.88 3.96 -6.91
N GLN A 104 5.91 2.96 -6.02
CA GLN A 104 6.48 1.64 -6.36
C GLN A 104 5.66 0.92 -7.43
N ILE A 105 4.32 1.00 -7.39
CA ILE A 105 3.45 0.41 -8.41
C ILE A 105 3.70 1.06 -9.78
N TRP A 106 3.86 2.39 -9.83
CA TRP A 106 4.27 3.08 -11.07
C TRP A 106 5.63 2.62 -11.60
N LYS A 107 6.57 2.25 -10.73
CA LYS A 107 7.85 1.68 -11.16
C LYS A 107 7.68 0.29 -11.77
N ILE A 108 6.86 -0.58 -11.16
CA ILE A 108 6.52 -1.90 -11.71
C ILE A 108 5.93 -1.74 -13.12
N PHE A 109 4.97 -0.83 -13.29
CA PHE A 109 4.41 -0.52 -14.60
C PHE A 109 5.47 -0.05 -15.61
N GLY A 110 6.40 0.81 -15.19
CA GLY A 110 7.52 1.24 -16.02
C GLY A 110 8.48 0.11 -16.42
N GLU A 111 8.66 -0.89 -15.56
CA GLU A 111 9.44 -2.10 -15.87
C GLU A 111 8.69 -3.02 -16.85
N GLU A 112 7.37 -3.16 -16.69
CA GLU A 112 6.52 -3.91 -17.63
C GLU A 112 6.55 -3.30 -19.04
N ILE A 113 6.49 -1.97 -19.17
CA ILE A 113 6.63 -1.27 -20.47
C ILE A 113 7.97 -1.64 -21.13
N LYS A 114 9.07 -1.60 -20.37
CA LYS A 114 10.41 -1.94 -20.88
C LYS A 114 10.49 -3.40 -21.31
N SER A 115 9.94 -4.31 -20.51
CA SER A 115 9.88 -5.74 -20.82
C SER A 115 9.11 -6.01 -22.12
N CYS A 116 7.96 -5.36 -22.28
CA CYS A 116 7.15 -5.42 -23.49
C CYS A 116 7.87 -4.89 -24.73
N ASN A 117 8.61 -3.77 -24.61
CA ASN A 117 9.39 -3.23 -25.72
C ASN A 117 10.53 -4.18 -26.14
N ASN A 118 11.20 -4.81 -25.17
CA ASN A 118 12.26 -5.78 -25.44
C ASN A 118 11.72 -7.05 -26.13
N SER A 119 10.52 -7.52 -25.79
CA SER A 119 9.92 -8.69 -26.43
C SER A 119 9.52 -8.43 -27.89
N ILE A 120 9.05 -7.22 -28.20
CA ILE A 120 8.76 -6.77 -29.57
C ILE A 120 10.05 -6.75 -30.41
N THR A 121 11.10 -6.10 -29.92
CA THR A 121 12.40 -5.99 -30.63
C THR A 121 13.11 -7.34 -30.81
N LEU A 122 13.01 -8.27 -29.85
CA LEU A 122 13.57 -9.61 -30.00
C LEU A 122 12.83 -10.43 -31.08
N HIS A 123 11.52 -10.27 -31.19
CA HIS A 123 10.72 -10.95 -32.22
C HIS A 123 11.04 -10.43 -33.64
N GLU A 124 11.51 -9.18 -33.77
CA GLU A 124 12.00 -8.63 -35.04
C GLU A 124 13.27 -9.35 -35.55
N ALA A 125 14.05 -9.97 -34.66
CA ALA A 125 15.27 -10.71 -35.01
C ALA A 125 15.03 -12.17 -35.47
N CYS A 126 13.81 -12.71 -35.34
CA CYS A 126 13.47 -14.06 -35.82
C CYS A 126 13.01 -14.07 -37.30
N HIS A 127 13.12 -15.22 -37.99
CA HIS A 127 13.11 -15.37 -39.46
C HIS A 127 11.88 -14.77 -40.22
N PRO A 128 12.05 -14.33 -41.49
CA PRO A 128 11.07 -13.49 -42.22
C PRO A 128 9.79 -14.18 -42.73
N LEU A 129 9.71 -15.51 -42.71
CA LEU A 129 8.71 -16.25 -43.49
C LEU A 129 7.32 -16.42 -42.83
N PHE A 130 7.17 -16.05 -41.55
CA PHE A 130 5.89 -16.11 -40.81
C PHE A 130 5.35 -14.71 -40.40
N GLN A 131 5.97 -13.64 -40.89
CA GLN A 131 6.04 -12.39 -40.11
C GLN A 131 4.99 -11.29 -40.41
N CYS A 132 4.17 -11.34 -41.46
CA CYS A 132 3.36 -10.15 -41.81
C CYS A 132 2.01 -10.03 -41.08
N HIS A 133 1.34 -11.12 -40.70
CA HIS A 133 0.05 -11.04 -39.99
C HIS A 133 0.16 -11.17 -38.46
N MET A 134 1.20 -11.87 -37.96
CA MET A 134 1.43 -12.05 -36.52
C MET A 134 2.09 -10.84 -35.84
N LYS A 135 2.86 -10.03 -36.58
CA LYS A 135 3.51 -8.82 -36.03
C LYS A 135 2.48 -7.78 -35.58
N ASP A 136 1.51 -7.49 -36.45
CA ASP A 136 0.46 -6.50 -36.17
C ASP A 136 -0.42 -6.95 -35.01
N ALA A 137 -0.74 -8.25 -34.94
CA ALA A 137 -1.54 -8.80 -33.86
C ALA A 137 -0.83 -8.73 -32.50
N ASN A 138 0.46 -9.11 -32.42
CA ASN A 138 1.22 -9.05 -31.17
C ASN A 138 1.44 -7.62 -30.68
N LEU A 139 1.79 -6.70 -31.59
CA LEU A 139 1.94 -5.29 -31.24
C LEU A 139 0.63 -4.70 -30.73
N LEU A 140 -0.49 -4.98 -31.43
CA LEU A 140 -1.82 -4.54 -31.01
C LEU A 140 -2.21 -5.09 -29.63
N CYS A 141 -1.92 -6.36 -29.36
CA CYS A 141 -2.18 -6.99 -28.06
C CYS A 141 -1.37 -6.32 -26.93
N VAL A 142 -0.08 -6.08 -27.15
CA VAL A 142 0.79 -5.41 -26.16
C VAL A 142 0.35 -3.97 -25.92
N THR A 143 0.02 -3.22 -26.97
CA THR A 143 -0.49 -1.85 -26.83
C THR A 143 -1.79 -1.82 -26.04
N ARG A 144 -2.75 -2.70 -26.36
CA ARG A 144 -4.02 -2.78 -25.62
C ARG A 144 -3.84 -3.16 -24.15
N TYR A 145 -2.92 -4.08 -23.86
CA TYR A 145 -2.59 -4.46 -22.49
C TYR A 145 -2.04 -3.27 -21.68
N LEU A 146 -1.06 -2.55 -22.23
CA LEU A 146 -0.46 -1.40 -21.56
C LEU A 146 -1.47 -0.24 -21.39
N GLU A 147 -2.32 -0.01 -22.39
CA GLU A 147 -3.43 0.96 -22.30
C GLU A 147 -4.40 0.58 -21.18
N GLN A 148 -4.77 -0.71 -21.08
CA GLN A 148 -5.66 -1.19 -20.03
C GLN A 148 -5.05 -1.03 -18.64
N LEU A 149 -3.78 -1.40 -18.46
CA LEU A 149 -3.07 -1.18 -17.20
C LEU A 149 -3.01 0.30 -16.83
N PHE A 150 -2.68 1.16 -17.80
CA PHE A 150 -2.61 2.60 -17.58
C PHE A 150 -3.97 3.16 -17.13
N LEU A 151 -5.06 2.77 -17.80
CA LEU A 151 -6.41 3.17 -17.41
C LEU A 151 -6.75 2.69 -15.99
N MET A 152 -6.44 1.43 -15.65
CA MET A 152 -6.64 0.92 -14.29
C MET A 152 -5.84 1.72 -13.25
N MET A 153 -4.61 2.13 -13.56
CA MET A 153 -3.81 2.96 -12.65
C MET A 153 -4.40 4.36 -12.48
N ILE A 154 -4.93 4.96 -13.55
CA ILE A 154 -5.58 6.28 -13.50
C ILE A 154 -6.88 6.21 -12.69
N ASP A 155 -7.73 5.23 -12.98
CA ASP A 155 -8.98 5.00 -12.25
C ASP A 155 -8.69 4.73 -10.77
N ALA A 156 -7.65 3.93 -10.49
CA ALA A 156 -7.24 3.65 -9.13
C ALA A 156 -6.61 4.85 -8.41
N SER A 157 -6.21 5.92 -9.10
CA SER A 157 -5.62 7.10 -8.44
C SER A 157 -6.64 7.86 -7.56
N ASP A 158 -7.93 7.49 -7.61
CA ASP A 158 -8.99 8.02 -6.75
C ASP A 158 -8.69 7.87 -5.23
N TRP A 159 -7.93 6.84 -4.84
CA TRP A 159 -7.62 6.57 -3.43
C TRP A 159 -6.81 7.70 -2.79
N ILE A 160 -6.05 8.46 -3.58
CA ILE A 160 -5.21 9.60 -3.16
C ILE A 160 -6.08 10.77 -2.68
N GLY A 161 -7.32 10.87 -3.17
CA GLY A 161 -8.23 11.99 -2.91
C GLY A 161 -7.84 13.27 -3.65
N ASP A 162 -8.64 14.32 -3.47
CA ASP A 162 -8.40 15.61 -4.12
C ASP A 162 -7.09 16.22 -3.62
N CYS A 163 -6.20 16.57 -4.55
CA CYS A 163 -4.97 17.28 -4.24
C CYS A 163 -5.30 18.59 -3.51
N ALA A 164 -4.76 18.77 -2.30
CA ALA A 164 -4.92 20.00 -1.52
C ALA A 164 -4.38 21.27 -2.22
N ALA A 165 -3.71 21.13 -3.36
CA ALA A 165 -3.30 22.23 -4.24
C ALA A 165 -4.47 22.96 -4.93
N GLU A 166 -5.71 22.46 -4.81
CA GLU A 166 -6.93 23.10 -5.33
C GLU A 166 -7.70 23.96 -4.31
N LYS A 167 -7.10 24.34 -3.17
CA LYS A 167 -7.71 25.26 -2.19
C LYS A 167 -6.87 26.50 -1.90
#